data_AF-A0A847I051-F1
#
_entry.id   AF-A0A847I051-F1
#
_cell.length_a   1.000
_cell.length_b   1.000
_cell.length_c   1.000
_cell.angle_alpha   90.00
_cell.angle_beta   90.00
_cell.angle_gamma   90.00
#
_symmetry.space_group_name_H-M   'P 1'
#
loop_
_entity.id
_entity.type
_entity.pdbx_description
1 polymer ?
#
loop_
_entity_poly.entity_id
_entity_poly.type
_entity_poly.pdbx_seq_one_letter_code
_entity_poly.pdbx_strand_id
1 'polypeptide(L)'
;MENFVSEPISPHRGTFMARPMAGGLPGLPSGFDWRGKSYEIREVLETWKQSGAEHGRAQGEIYLRRHYFKIKMSDGAVWTVYFTRQAARGGPAKRRWFLYSIDA
;
A
#
# COMPACT_ATOMS: atom_id res chain seq x y z
N MET A 1 -0.88 -19.48 -0.94
CA MET A 1 -0.83 -19.50 0.55
C MET A 1 -0.41 -18.11 0.98
N GLU A 2 -1.20 -17.44 1.82
CA GLU A 2 -0.94 -16.04 2.18
C GLU A 2 0.18 -15.93 3.23
N ASN A 3 1.23 -15.18 2.91
CA ASN A 3 2.36 -14.88 3.80
C ASN A 3 2.29 -13.42 4.25
N PHE A 4 2.24 -13.20 5.57
CA PHE A 4 2.31 -11.87 6.16
C PHE A 4 3.74 -11.31 6.10
N VAL A 5 3.89 -10.05 5.70
CA VAL A 5 5.18 -9.38 5.44
C VAL A 5 5.32 -8.08 6.24
N SER A 6 4.39 -7.14 6.08
CA SER A 6 4.41 -5.80 6.69
C SER A 6 5.73 -5.01 6.51
N GLU A 7 6.33 -5.05 5.32
CA GLU A 7 7.57 -4.34 4.99
C GLU A 7 7.33 -3.06 4.16
N PRO A 8 8.17 -2.03 4.29
CA PRO A 8 8.09 -0.86 3.43
C PRO A 8 8.48 -1.20 1.98
N ILE A 9 7.73 -0.66 1.03
CA ILE A 9 8.00 -0.77 -0.41
C ILE A 9 8.17 0.60 -1.04
N SER A 10 9.00 0.70 -2.07
CA SER A 10 9.22 1.96 -2.77
C SER A 10 8.41 2.00 -4.06
N PRO A 11 7.52 2.98 -4.26
CA PRO A 11 6.79 3.10 -5.52
C PRO A 11 7.75 3.48 -6.65
N HIS A 12 7.55 2.91 -7.84
CA HIS A 12 8.26 3.36 -9.04
C HIS A 12 8.03 4.87 -9.26
N ARG A 13 9.09 5.61 -9.58
CA ARG A 13 9.02 7.09 -9.73
C ARG A 13 8.25 7.49 -10.98
N GLY A 14 7.37 8.48 -10.86
CA GLY A 14 6.79 9.21 -12.00
C GLY A 14 5.74 8.44 -12.82
N THR A 15 5.29 7.28 -12.36
CA THR A 15 4.38 6.40 -13.10
C THR A 15 3.14 6.15 -12.27
N PHE A 16 2.27 7.17 -12.22
CA PHE A 16 0.95 7.01 -11.62
C PHE A 16 0.02 6.44 -12.68
N MET A 17 -0.56 5.27 -12.41
CA MET A 17 -1.59 4.72 -13.28
C MET A 17 -2.78 5.68 -13.26
N ALA A 18 -3.01 6.35 -14.40
CA ALA A 18 -4.13 7.26 -14.56
C ALA A 18 -5.41 6.44 -14.77
N ARG A 19 -6.27 6.33 -13.75
CA ARG A 19 -7.76 6.24 -13.85
C ARG A 19 -8.46 5.99 -12.49
N PRO A 20 -9.71 6.46 -12.30
CA PRO A 20 -10.27 7.76 -12.66
C PRO A 20 -10.21 8.73 -11.46
N MET A 21 -9.99 10.02 -11.77
CA MET A 21 -9.86 11.15 -10.84
C MET A 21 -11.15 11.51 -10.07
N ALA A 22 -12.09 10.58 -9.92
CA ALA A 22 -13.41 10.82 -9.33
C ALA A 22 -13.53 10.47 -7.83
N GLY A 23 -12.52 9.83 -7.21
CA GLY A 23 -12.68 9.22 -5.87
C GLY A 23 -11.78 9.74 -4.74
N GLY A 24 -10.89 10.72 -4.99
CA GLY A 24 -9.94 11.20 -3.97
C GLY A 24 -8.93 10.13 -3.47
N LEU A 25 -8.69 9.11 -4.29
CA LEU A 25 -7.70 8.06 -4.05
C LEU A 25 -6.30 8.58 -4.44
N PRO A 26 -5.25 8.24 -3.68
CA PRO A 26 -3.88 8.50 -4.13
C PRO A 26 -3.64 7.74 -5.44
N GLY A 27 -2.94 8.36 -6.40
CA GLY A 27 -2.56 7.67 -7.63
C GLY A 27 -1.78 6.40 -7.29
N LEU A 28 -2.26 5.25 -7.73
CA LEU A 28 -1.56 3.98 -7.58
C LEU A 28 -0.33 4.01 -8.51
N PRO A 29 0.88 3.70 -8.02
CA PRO A 29 2.07 3.56 -8.86
C PRO A 29 1.89 2.43 -9.89
N SER A 30 2.66 2.41 -10.97
CA SER A 30 2.68 1.26 -11.90
C SER A 30 3.43 0.04 -11.36
N GLY A 31 4.11 0.18 -10.22
CA GLY A 31 4.93 -0.88 -9.65
C GLY A 31 5.66 -0.45 -8.39
N PHE A 32 6.34 -1.41 -7.78
CA PHE A 32 7.08 -1.25 -6.53
C PHE A 32 8.43 -1.95 -6.57
N ASP A 33 9.42 -1.32 -5.97
CA ASP A 33 10.68 -1.95 -5.59
C ASP A 33 10.58 -2.54 -4.19
N TRP A 34 10.92 -3.83 -4.08
CA TRP A 34 10.95 -4.58 -2.83
C TRP A 34 12.15 -5.54 -2.81
N ARG A 35 12.94 -5.51 -1.73
CA ARG A 35 14.15 -6.35 -1.53
C ARG A 35 15.12 -6.37 -2.72
N GLY A 36 15.32 -5.21 -3.36
CA GLY A 36 16.24 -5.06 -4.50
C GLY A 36 15.71 -5.59 -5.82
N LYS A 37 14.43 -5.98 -5.89
CA LYS A 37 13.74 -6.38 -7.12
C LYS A 37 12.60 -5.40 -7.43
N SER A 38 12.38 -5.14 -8.71
CA SER A 38 11.31 -4.28 -9.22
C SER A 38 10.16 -5.13 -9.73
N TYR A 39 8.94 -4.79 -9.34
CA TYR A 39 7.72 -5.51 -9.68
C TYR A 39 6.71 -4.55 -10.30
N GLU A 40 6.13 -4.92 -11.44
CA GLU A 40 5.09 -4.13 -12.09
C GLU A 40 3.69 -4.60 -11.64
N ILE A 41 2.78 -3.66 -11.42
CA ILE A 41 1.36 -3.96 -11.21
C ILE A 41 0.74 -4.31 -12.56
N ARG A 42 0.23 -5.54 -12.66
CA ARG A 42 -0.51 -6.01 -13.84
C ARG A 42 -1.99 -5.70 -13.75
N GLU A 43 -2.57 -5.86 -12.55
CA GLU A 43 -4.00 -5.68 -12.35
C GLU A 43 -4.30 -5.26 -10.90
N VAL A 44 -5.32 -4.42 -10.73
CA VAL A 44 -5.89 -4.10 -9.42
C VAL A 44 -7.11 -4.98 -9.22
N LEU A 45 -7.01 -5.93 -8.27
CA LEU A 45 -8.07 -6.89 -7.97
C LEU A 45 -9.12 -6.29 -7.03
N GLU A 46 -8.68 -5.53 -6.02
CA GLU A 46 -9.57 -4.93 -5.03
C GLU A 46 -8.97 -3.65 -4.45
N THR A 47 -9.83 -2.73 -4.00
CA THR A 47 -9.41 -1.52 -3.28
C THR A 47 -10.40 -1.24 -2.16
N TRP A 48 -9.90 -1.04 -0.94
CA TRP A 48 -10.74 -0.71 0.21
C TRP A 48 -10.03 0.27 1.14
N LYS A 49 -10.81 0.90 2.01
CA LYS A 49 -10.30 1.84 3.03
C LYS A 49 -10.54 1.19 4.38
N GLN A 50 -9.54 1.24 5.25
CA GLN A 50 -9.73 0.86 6.64
C GLN A 50 -9.66 2.13 7.50
N SER A 51 -10.78 2.42 8.15
CA SER A 51 -10.91 3.42 9.21
C SER A 51 -11.28 2.68 10.49
N GLY A 52 -10.34 2.54 11.41
CA GLY A 52 -10.59 1.86 12.68
C GLY A 52 -9.50 2.18 13.70
N ALA A 53 -9.88 2.24 14.98
CA ALA A 53 -8.94 2.29 16.09
C ALA A 53 -8.18 0.97 16.13
N GLU A 54 -6.89 0.98 15.81
CA GLU A 54 -6.05 -0.18 16.06
C GLU A 54 -5.91 -0.32 17.58
N HIS A 55 -6.53 -1.37 18.13
CA HIS A 55 -6.38 -1.85 19.49
C HIS A 55 -7.05 -1.02 20.61
N GLY A 56 -8.33 -1.31 20.88
CA GLY A 56 -8.86 -1.55 22.24
C GLY A 56 -8.42 -0.69 23.43
N ARG A 57 -8.00 0.58 23.26
CA ARG A 57 -7.66 1.47 24.37
C ARG A 57 -8.31 2.83 24.15
N ALA A 58 -9.20 3.18 25.07
CA ALA A 58 -9.76 4.50 25.21
C ALA A 58 -8.65 5.48 25.65
N GLN A 59 -7.87 6.01 24.69
CA GLN A 59 -7.24 7.34 24.76
C GLN A 59 -6.38 7.60 23.51
N GLY A 60 -6.96 8.29 22.53
CA GLY A 60 -6.31 9.47 21.95
C GLY A 60 -5.19 9.30 20.92
N GLU A 61 -5.27 8.33 19.99
CA GLU A 61 -4.32 8.29 18.87
C GLU A 61 -5.00 8.47 17.51
N ILE A 62 -4.34 9.29 16.68
CA ILE A 62 -4.88 9.95 15.48
C ILE A 62 -5.25 8.95 14.40
N TYR A 63 -6.41 9.14 13.78
CA TYR A 63 -6.91 8.40 12.61
C TYR A 63 -5.87 8.34 11.47
N LEU A 64 -5.10 7.26 11.41
CA LEU A 64 -4.30 6.90 10.25
C LEU A 64 -5.19 6.22 9.23
N ARG A 65 -5.79 7.00 8.31
CA ARG A 65 -6.54 6.45 7.17
C ARG A 65 -5.62 5.58 6.29
N ARG A 66 -5.83 4.27 6.31
CA ARG A 66 -5.13 3.33 5.41
C ARG A 66 -5.97 3.08 4.16
N HIS A 67 -5.32 3.15 3.01
CA HIS A 67 -5.90 2.78 1.73
C HIS A 67 -5.25 1.47 1.29
N TYR A 68 -6.02 0.40 1.24
CA TYR A 68 -5.55 -0.93 0.86
C TYR A 68 -5.85 -1.21 -0.61
N PHE A 69 -4.96 -1.97 -1.22
CA PHE A 69 -5.07 -2.47 -2.59
C PHE A 69 -4.64 -3.92 -2.62
N LYS A 70 -5.45 -4.77 -3.26
CA LYS A 70 -5.05 -6.11 -3.66
C LYS A 70 -4.68 -6.05 -5.13
N ILE A 71 -3.44 -6.38 -5.46
CA ILE A 71 -2.85 -6.16 -6.78
C ILE A 71 -2.15 -7.42 -7.26
N LYS A 72 -2.28 -7.73 -8.55
CA LYS A 72 -1.52 -8.79 -9.20
C LYS A 72 -0.23 -8.21 -9.76
N MET A 73 0.89 -8.83 -9.42
CA MET A 73 2.22 -8.39 -9.82
C MET A 73 2.72 -9.11 -11.06
N SER A 74 3.81 -8.61 -11.65
CA SER A 74 4.44 -9.15 -12.86
C SER A 74 4.95 -10.58 -12.73
N ASP A 75 5.28 -11.04 -11.52
CA ASP A 75 5.70 -12.42 -11.27
C ASP A 75 4.53 -13.39 -11.07
N GLY A 76 3.28 -12.89 -11.13
CA GLY A 76 2.07 -13.68 -10.93
C GLY A 76 1.54 -13.65 -9.50
N ALA A 77 2.36 -13.28 -8.51
CA ALA A 77 1.94 -13.14 -7.13
C ALA A 77 0.88 -12.04 -6.94
N VAL A 78 0.03 -12.26 -5.95
CA VAL A 78 -0.98 -11.29 -5.50
C VAL A 78 -0.49 -10.64 -4.22
N TRP A 79 -0.35 -9.32 -4.25
CA TRP A 79 0.10 -8.54 -3.10
C TRP A 79 -1.06 -7.79 -2.50
N THR A 80 -1.14 -7.78 -1.17
CA THR A 80 -1.95 -6.81 -0.43
C THR A 80 -1.01 -5.69 0.00
N VAL A 81 -1.24 -4.48 -0.51
CA VAL A 81 -0.45 -3.29 -0.15
C VAL A 81 -1.34 -2.24 0.49
N TYR A 82 -0.76 -1.38 1.33
CA TYR A 82 -1.48 -0.22 1.84
C TYR A 82 -0.66 1.07 1.77
N PHE A 83 -1.40 2.16 1.62
CA PHE A 83 -0.89 3.52 1.67
C PHE A 83 -1.39 4.25 2.92
N THR A 84 -0.48 4.87 3.66
CA THR A 84 -0.81 5.80 4.76
C THR A 84 -0.49 7.23 4.38
N ARG A 85 -1.41 8.15 4.72
CA ARG A 85 -1.24 9.58 4.41
C ARG A 85 -0.38 10.31 5.42
N GLN A 86 -0.24 9.78 6.63
CA GLN A 86 0.60 10.38 7.65
C GLN A 86 2.00 9.77 7.57
N ALA A 87 3.03 10.61 7.50
CA ALA A 87 4.39 10.15 7.72
C ALA A 87 4.50 9.63 9.16
N ALA A 88 5.12 8.46 9.36
CA ALA A 88 5.43 7.99 10.70
C ALA A 88 6.28 9.05 11.43
N ARG A 89 5.90 9.43 12.66
CA ARG A 89 6.69 10.33 13.49
C ARG A 89 8.08 9.70 13.68
N GLY A 90 9.13 10.36 13.18
CA GLY A 90 10.53 9.90 13.29
C GLY A 90 11.05 9.01 12.16
N GLY A 91 10.23 8.67 11.16
CA GLY A 91 10.67 7.94 9.96
C GLY A 91 10.92 8.89 8.77
N PRO A 92 11.70 8.47 7.75
CA PRO A 92 11.82 9.26 6.54
C PRO A 92 10.42 9.47 5.94
N ALA A 93 10.01 10.75 5.79
CA ALA A 93 8.69 11.20 5.33
C ALA A 93 8.22 10.64 3.97
N LYS A 94 9.07 9.83 3.32
CA LYS A 94 8.90 9.21 2.01
C LYS A 94 8.29 7.79 2.06
N ARG A 95 8.32 7.09 3.20
CA ARG A 95 7.78 5.72 3.33
C ARG A 95 6.29 5.77 3.65
N ARG A 96 5.47 5.76 2.59
CA ARG A 96 4.00 5.80 2.70
C ARG A 96 3.32 4.53 2.22
N TRP A 97 4.07 3.64 1.57
CA TRP A 97 3.59 2.38 1.01
C TRP A 97 4.20 1.20 1.74
N PHE A 98 3.38 0.20 2.00
CA PHE A 98 3.75 -1.02 2.73
C PHE A 98 3.15 -2.24 2.05
N LEU A 99 3.92 -3.32 2.02
CA LEU A 99 3.47 -4.64 1.62
C LEU A 99 2.95 -5.39 2.86
N TYR A 100 1.66 -5.63 2.91
CA TYR A 100 0.99 -6.30 4.03
C TYR A 100 1.14 -7.82 3.94
N SER A 101 0.73 -8.40 2.81
CA SER A 101 0.81 -9.84 2.56
C SER A 101 1.10 -10.15 1.09
N ILE A 102 1.63 -11.34 0.85
CA ILE A 102 1.86 -11.92 -0.48
C ILE A 102 1.18 -13.29 -0.55
N ASP A 103 0.38 -13.52 -1.58
CA ASP A 103 -0.12 -14.82 -1.99
C ASP A 103 0.54 -15.19 -3.33
N ALA A 104 1.35 -16.25 -3.31
CA ALA A 104 2.10 -16.76 -4.47
C ALA A 104 1.51 -18.07 -4.98
#